data_AF-E0P0U2-F1
#
_entry.id   AF-E0P0U2-F1
#
_cell.length_a   1.000
_cell.length_b   1.000
_cell.length_c   1.000
_cell.angle_alpha   90.00
_cell.angle_beta   90.00
_cell.angle_gamma   90.00
#
_symmetry.space_group_name_H-M   'P 1'
#
loop_
_entity.id
_entity.type
_entity.pdbx_description
1 polymer ?
#
loop_
_entity_poly.entity_id
_entity_poly.type
_entity_poly.pdbx_seq_one_letter_code
_entity_poly.pdbx_strand_id
1 'polypeptide(L)'
;MTGLLDKSSSSYAFLNMIFDTGFYFMPVFIGFSSTKMFGCNQYMGAFIDLAMVHPTWVAMVSKGTPVDFFGIPIMLAKYSSTIVPVLLSVWIMSYIERVVKRITPAIVKIFVEPMLVALISVPLALICIGPVGNVISQAIADGSMFVYGLLGSFALAVLAALYPWLVSIGMHKALSPISIMLVAQQGFDPVIRVVALCSNMAQAAAAMAVA
;
A
#
# COMPACT_ATOMS: atom_id res chain seq x y z
N MET A 1 21.28 -14.46 8.77
CA MET A 1 21.43 -15.78 8.13
C MET A 1 22.31 -16.68 9.01
N THR A 2 21.98 -16.82 10.30
CA THR A 2 22.83 -17.50 11.30
C THR A 2 22.71 -19.04 11.24
N GLY A 3 21.84 -19.60 10.40
CA GLY A 3 21.65 -21.04 10.24
C GLY A 3 21.06 -21.77 11.46
N LEU A 4 20.81 -21.05 12.56
CA LEU A 4 20.35 -21.61 13.85
C LEU A 4 18.91 -22.14 13.82
N LEU A 5 18.10 -21.70 12.86
CA LEU A 5 16.72 -22.13 12.69
C LEU A 5 16.47 -22.49 11.24
N ASP A 6 15.95 -23.70 11.02
CA ASP A 6 15.48 -24.11 9.71
C ASP A 6 14.20 -23.35 9.34
N LYS A 7 14.06 -22.96 8.07
CA LYS A 7 12.90 -22.21 7.56
C LYS A 7 11.60 -23.03 7.60
N SER A 8 11.72 -24.35 7.74
CA SER A 8 10.59 -25.27 7.92
C SER A 8 10.12 -25.39 9.39
N SER A 9 10.93 -24.92 10.34
CA SER A 9 10.63 -25.05 11.77
C SER A 9 9.44 -24.17 12.16
N SER A 10 8.51 -24.72 12.94
CA SER A 10 7.36 -24.00 13.49
C SER A 10 7.78 -22.76 14.30
N SER A 11 8.96 -22.79 14.93
CA SER A 11 9.51 -21.64 15.66
C SER A 11 9.87 -20.49 14.72
N TYR A 12 10.44 -20.79 13.54
CA TYR A 12 10.71 -19.77 12.53
C TYR A 12 9.42 -19.17 11.99
N ALA A 13 8.42 -20.01 11.69
CA ALA A 13 7.11 -19.55 11.23
C ALA A 13 6.43 -18.63 12.26
N PHE A 14 6.48 -18.99 13.54
CA PHE A 14 5.88 -18.20 14.62
C PHE A 14 6.59 -16.85 14.82
N LEU A 15 7.92 -16.84 14.82
CA LEU A 15 8.71 -15.61 14.90
C LEU A 15 8.50 -14.70 13.68
N ASN A 16 8.43 -15.29 12.48
CA ASN A 16 8.15 -14.54 11.27
C ASN A 16 6.73 -13.97 11.27
N MET A 17 5.74 -14.70 11.78
CA MET A 17 4.37 -14.20 11.95
C MET A 17 4.33 -12.98 12.86
N ILE A 18 5.04 -13.01 14.01
CA ILE A 18 5.12 -11.87 14.94
C ILE A 18 5.69 -10.64 14.24
N PHE A 19 6.78 -10.82 13.49
CA PHE A 19 7.43 -9.73 12.74
C PHE A 19 6.53 -9.19 11.62
N ASP A 20 5.94 -10.07 10.82
CA ASP A 20 5.17 -9.69 9.63
C ASP A 20 3.82 -9.03 9.98
N THR A 21 3.18 -9.42 11.08
CA THR A 21 1.88 -8.90 11.52
C THR A 21 1.83 -7.37 11.52
N GLY A 22 2.86 -6.70 12.06
CA GLY A 22 2.92 -5.25 12.12
C GLY A 22 2.93 -4.60 10.73
N PHE A 23 3.68 -5.16 9.78
CA PHE A 23 3.77 -4.65 8.42
C PHE A 23 2.57 -5.04 7.56
N TYR A 24 2.05 -6.25 7.75
CA TYR A 24 0.91 -6.76 7.00
C TYR A 24 -0.35 -5.96 7.31
N PHE A 25 -0.62 -5.69 8.59
CA PHE A 25 -1.77 -4.92 9.07
C PHE A 25 -1.51 -3.41 9.21
N MET A 26 -0.36 -2.92 8.74
CA MET A 26 -0.06 -1.49 8.66
C MET A 26 -1.21 -0.65 8.05
N PRO A 27 -1.89 -1.12 6.97
CA PRO A 27 -3.06 -0.43 6.45
C PRO A 27 -4.12 -0.14 7.52
N VAL A 28 -4.44 -1.11 8.36
CA VAL A 28 -5.50 -1.00 9.37
C VAL A 28 -5.13 0.02 10.46
N PHE A 29 -3.87 0.02 10.90
CA PHE A 29 -3.40 0.97 11.92
C PHE A 29 -3.42 2.41 11.41
N ILE A 30 -2.99 2.61 10.16
CA ILE A 30 -2.97 3.92 9.52
C ILE A 30 -4.40 4.39 9.21
N GLY A 31 -5.25 3.49 8.72
CA GLY A 31 -6.67 3.71 8.52
C GLY A 31 -7.36 4.28 9.73
N PHE A 32 -7.30 3.55 10.84
CA PHE A 32 -7.86 3.93 12.13
C PHE A 32 -7.33 5.28 12.66
N SER A 33 -6.06 5.58 12.39
CA SER A 33 -5.43 6.83 12.82
C SER A 33 -5.83 8.00 11.90
N SER A 34 -5.91 7.76 10.59
CA SER A 34 -6.24 8.76 9.58
C SER A 34 -7.70 9.22 9.67
N THR A 35 -8.63 8.34 10.06
CA THR A 35 -10.02 8.74 10.31
C THR A 35 -10.17 9.81 11.39
N LYS A 36 -9.24 9.87 12.37
CA LYS A 36 -9.25 10.96 13.37
C LYS A 36 -8.98 12.32 12.73
N MET A 37 -8.12 12.36 11.71
CA MET A 37 -7.80 13.59 10.99
C MET A 37 -8.97 14.05 10.11
N PHE A 38 -9.73 13.10 9.53
CA PHE A 38 -10.88 13.40 8.68
C PHE A 38 -12.20 13.60 9.45
N GLY A 39 -12.22 13.35 10.76
CA GLY A 39 -13.40 13.51 11.61
C GLY A 39 -14.47 12.43 11.38
N CYS A 40 -14.03 11.21 11.04
CA CYS A 40 -14.87 10.08 10.65
C CYS A 40 -14.86 8.97 11.70
N ASN A 41 -15.81 8.02 11.59
CA ASN A 41 -15.84 6.87 12.48
C ASN A 41 -14.59 5.98 12.28
N GLN A 42 -13.81 5.83 13.34
CA GLN A 42 -12.54 5.10 13.29
C GLN A 42 -12.71 3.60 13.03
N TYR A 43 -13.78 3.02 13.55
CA TYR A 43 -14.08 1.60 13.32
C TYR A 43 -14.48 1.36 11.87
N MET A 44 -15.11 2.33 11.21
CA MET A 44 -15.44 2.23 9.79
C MET A 44 -14.21 2.32 8.90
N GLY A 45 -13.26 3.21 9.21
CA GLY A 45 -11.97 3.25 8.50
C GLY A 45 -11.22 1.93 8.64
N ALA A 46 -11.04 1.45 9.88
CA ALA A 46 -10.40 0.17 10.13
C ALA A 46 -11.11 -1.00 9.43
N PHE A 47 -12.44 -0.99 9.35
CA PHE A 47 -13.22 -2.00 8.65
C PHE A 47 -12.94 -2.02 7.14
N ILE A 48 -12.87 -0.86 6.49
CA ILE A 48 -12.55 -0.78 5.05
C ILE A 48 -11.16 -1.35 4.79
N ASP A 49 -10.18 -1.00 5.61
CA ASP A 49 -8.81 -1.46 5.41
C ASP A 49 -8.66 -2.95 5.72
N LEU A 50 -9.41 -3.47 6.70
CA LEU A 50 -9.54 -4.91 6.95
C LEU A 50 -10.16 -5.64 5.75
N ALA A 51 -11.16 -5.04 5.09
CA ALA A 51 -11.75 -5.61 3.88
C ALA A 51 -10.74 -5.66 2.72
N MET A 52 -9.87 -4.66 2.59
CA MET A 52 -8.82 -4.61 1.57
C MET A 52 -7.71 -5.66 1.78
N VAL A 53 -7.44 -6.06 3.03
CA VAL A 53 -6.46 -7.12 3.36
C VAL A 53 -7.11 -8.46 3.69
N HIS A 54 -8.42 -8.60 3.43
CA HIS A 54 -9.18 -9.79 3.77
C HIS A 54 -8.61 -11.04 3.07
N PRO A 55 -8.51 -12.19 3.75
CA PRO A 55 -7.94 -13.42 3.17
C PRO A 55 -8.57 -13.83 1.84
N THR A 56 -9.89 -13.62 1.67
CA THR A 56 -10.59 -13.86 0.40
C THR A 56 -10.06 -12.99 -0.74
N TRP A 57 -9.82 -11.70 -0.48
CA TRP A 57 -9.23 -10.80 -1.48
C TRP A 57 -7.82 -11.25 -1.85
N VAL A 58 -7.00 -11.56 -0.84
CA VAL A 58 -5.62 -12.04 -1.03
C VAL A 58 -5.57 -13.34 -1.83
N ALA A 59 -6.52 -14.25 -1.61
CA ALA A 59 -6.65 -15.48 -2.37
C ALA A 59 -7.03 -15.21 -3.83
N MET A 60 -7.95 -14.27 -4.10
CA MET A 60 -8.32 -13.87 -5.46
C MET A 60 -7.14 -13.24 -6.21
N VAL A 61 -6.42 -12.33 -5.56
CA VAL A 61 -5.20 -11.72 -6.12
C VAL A 61 -4.12 -12.76 -6.40
N SER A 62 -3.98 -13.77 -5.54
CA SER A 62 -2.98 -14.84 -5.71
C SER A 62 -3.33 -15.82 -6.84
N LYS A 63 -4.62 -16.02 -7.14
CA LYS A 63 -5.07 -16.84 -8.26
C LYS A 63 -4.93 -16.15 -9.62
N GLY A 64 -4.82 -14.82 -9.64
CA GLY A 64 -4.70 -14.04 -10.88
C GLY A 64 -5.97 -14.05 -11.75
N THR A 65 -7.10 -14.54 -11.25
CA THR A 65 -8.37 -14.56 -11.98
C THR A 65 -8.96 -13.15 -12.04
N PRO A 66 -9.35 -12.63 -13.22
CA PRO A 66 -10.02 -11.34 -13.32
C PRO A 66 -11.22 -11.28 -12.37
N VAL A 67 -11.29 -10.23 -11.54
CA VAL A 67 -12.40 -9.98 -10.63
C VAL A 67 -13.17 -8.78 -11.13
N ASP A 68 -14.47 -8.90 -11.26
CA ASP A 68 -15.38 -7.82 -11.60
C ASP A 68 -16.39 -7.58 -10.46
N PHE A 69 -16.81 -6.34 -10.32
CA PHE A 69 -17.89 -5.95 -9.42
C PHE A 69 -18.99 -5.31 -10.26
N PHE A 70 -20.12 -6.01 -10.41
CA PHE A 70 -21.23 -5.61 -11.28
C PHE A 70 -20.78 -5.23 -12.72
N GLY A 71 -19.84 -5.99 -13.30
CA GLY A 71 -19.30 -5.75 -14.65
C GLY A 71 -18.20 -4.67 -14.72
N ILE A 72 -17.81 -4.05 -13.61
CA ILE A 72 -16.65 -3.15 -13.55
C ILE A 72 -15.41 -3.97 -13.19
N PRO A 73 -14.37 -4.00 -14.05
CA PRO A 73 -13.15 -4.76 -13.76
C PRO A 73 -12.38 -4.13 -12.60
N ILE A 74 -11.97 -4.96 -11.63
CA ILE A 74 -11.11 -4.55 -10.52
C ILE A 74 -9.69 -5.05 -10.78
N MET A 75 -8.73 -4.13 -10.72
CA MET A 75 -7.32 -4.49 -10.84
C MET A 75 -6.86 -5.25 -9.60
N LEU A 76 -6.34 -6.45 -9.80
CA LEU A 76 -5.78 -7.27 -8.72
C LEU A 76 -4.51 -6.62 -8.18
N ALA A 77 -4.60 -6.06 -6.98
CA ALA A 77 -3.46 -5.48 -6.27
C ALA A 77 -3.40 -5.99 -4.83
N LYS A 78 -2.17 -6.21 -4.35
CA LYS A 78 -1.92 -6.51 -2.94
C LYS A 78 -1.85 -5.19 -2.17
N TYR A 79 -2.77 -5.00 -1.23
CA TYR A 79 -2.83 -3.80 -0.39
C TYR A 79 -2.10 -3.95 0.95
N SER A 80 -1.60 -5.16 1.27
CA SER A 80 -0.79 -5.42 2.45
C SER A 80 0.44 -4.50 2.47
N SER A 81 0.75 -3.92 3.64
CA SER A 81 1.88 -2.99 3.83
C SER A 81 1.86 -1.72 2.96
N THR A 82 0.68 -1.28 2.50
CA THR A 82 0.55 -0.04 1.72
C THR A 82 -0.07 1.10 2.55
N ILE A 83 0.42 2.32 2.32
CA ILE A 83 -0.01 3.51 3.08
C ILE A 83 -0.88 4.44 2.22
N VAL A 84 -0.47 4.70 0.97
CA VAL A 84 -1.17 5.63 0.07
C VAL A 84 -2.60 5.18 -0.27
N PRO A 85 -2.85 3.91 -0.67
CA PRO A 85 -4.19 3.36 -0.82
C PRO A 85 -5.14 3.67 0.34
N VAL A 86 -4.63 3.54 1.56
CA VAL A 86 -5.40 3.63 2.80
C VAL A 86 -5.77 5.08 3.10
N LEU A 87 -4.83 6.00 2.94
CA LEU A 87 -5.11 7.42 3.11
C LEU A 87 -6.17 7.90 2.10
N LEU A 88 -6.09 7.40 0.87
CA LEU A 88 -7.09 7.69 -0.17
C LEU A 88 -8.44 7.02 0.12
N SER A 89 -8.46 5.76 0.57
CA SER A 89 -9.69 5.04 0.91
C SER A 89 -10.45 5.77 2.02
N VAL A 90 -9.75 6.16 3.09
CA VAL A 90 -10.34 6.90 4.22
C VAL A 90 -10.77 8.30 3.83
N TRP A 91 -9.99 8.98 2.98
CA TRP A 91 -10.38 10.28 2.44
C TRP A 91 -11.68 10.20 1.65
N ILE A 92 -11.83 9.23 0.75
CA ILE A 92 -13.07 8.98 -0.01
C ILE A 92 -14.21 8.60 0.94
N MET A 93 -13.96 7.70 1.89
CA MET A 93 -14.95 7.30 2.91
C MET A 93 -15.49 8.52 3.65
N SER A 94 -14.65 9.53 3.93
CA SER A 94 -15.07 10.71 4.68
C SER A 94 -16.20 11.50 4.01
N TYR A 95 -16.24 11.53 2.68
CA TYR A 95 -17.33 12.14 1.94
C TYR A 95 -18.56 11.24 1.92
N ILE A 96 -18.35 9.94 1.73
CA ILE A 96 -19.44 8.94 1.69
C ILE A 96 -20.18 8.92 3.03
N GLU A 97 -19.46 8.85 4.15
CA GLU A 97 -20.05 8.84 5.50
C GLU A 97 -20.92 10.08 5.74
N ARG A 98 -20.47 11.26 5.33
CA ARG A 98 -21.27 12.50 5.45
C ARG A 98 -22.57 12.44 4.66
N VAL A 99 -22.53 11.89 3.45
CA VAL A 99 -23.72 11.75 2.58
C VAL A 99 -24.68 10.70 3.15
N VAL A 100 -24.17 9.51 3.51
CA VAL A 100 -24.98 8.43 4.09
C VAL A 100 -25.64 8.88 5.38
N LYS A 101 -24.92 9.59 6.24
CA LYS A 101 -25.44 10.12 7.51
C LYS A 101 -26.57 11.14 7.33
N ARG A 102 -26.61 11.85 6.21
CA ARG A 102 -27.68 12.79 5.85
C ARG A 102 -28.92 12.09 5.28
N ILE A 103 -28.74 11.01 4.52
CA ILE A 103 -29.84 10.29 3.87
C ILE A 103 -30.53 9.32 4.85
N THR A 104 -29.80 8.80 5.83
CA THR A 104 -30.29 7.73 6.71
C THR A 104 -31.24 8.25 7.81
N PRO A 105 -32.48 7.75 7.91
CA PRO A 105 -33.41 8.11 8.98
C PRO A 105 -32.92 7.69 10.37
N ALA A 106 -33.22 8.49 11.40
CA ALA A 106 -32.70 8.30 12.76
C ALA A 106 -33.01 6.92 13.38
N ILE A 107 -34.16 6.32 13.06
CA ILE A 107 -34.63 5.03 13.60
C ILE A 107 -33.74 3.86 13.17
N VAL A 108 -33.21 3.87 11.95
CA VAL A 108 -32.43 2.76 11.38
C VAL A 108 -30.93 3.05 11.30
N LYS A 109 -30.53 4.23 11.81
CA LYS A 109 -29.19 4.78 11.62
C LYS A 109 -28.07 3.89 12.17
N ILE A 110 -28.31 3.24 13.31
CA ILE A 110 -27.33 2.36 13.97
C ILE A 110 -26.88 1.19 13.06
N PHE A 111 -27.76 0.68 12.20
CA PHE A 111 -27.46 -0.48 11.35
C PHE A 111 -27.20 -0.07 9.89
N VAL A 112 -28.00 0.87 9.37
CA VAL A 112 -27.97 1.23 7.94
C VAL A 112 -26.77 2.11 7.61
N GLU A 113 -26.36 3.01 8.51
CA GLU A 113 -25.22 3.90 8.28
C GLU A 113 -23.91 3.12 8.06
N PRO A 114 -23.44 2.25 8.97
CA PRO A 114 -22.21 1.48 8.75
C PRO A 114 -22.32 0.53 7.56
N MET A 115 -23.50 -0.07 7.33
CA MET A 115 -23.69 -1.00 6.22
C MET A 115 -23.58 -0.32 4.86
N LEU A 116 -24.20 0.84 4.68
CA LEU A 116 -24.13 1.61 3.44
C LEU A 116 -22.73 2.18 3.21
N VAL A 117 -22.09 2.71 4.26
CA VAL A 117 -20.71 3.21 4.16
C VAL A 117 -19.77 2.09 3.72
N ALA A 118 -19.87 0.90 4.31
CA ALA A 118 -19.08 -0.26 3.91
C ALA A 118 -19.38 -0.70 2.46
N LEU A 119 -20.66 -0.85 2.13
CA LEU A 119 -21.11 -1.34 0.81
C LEU A 119 -20.68 -0.43 -0.33
N ILE A 120 -20.61 0.89 -0.09
CA ILE A 120 -20.20 1.86 -1.11
C ILE A 120 -18.69 2.04 -1.09
N SER A 121 -18.08 2.24 0.09
CA SER A 121 -16.68 2.65 0.20
C SER A 121 -15.71 1.51 -0.13
N VAL A 122 -16.02 0.26 0.23
CA VAL A 122 -15.11 -0.87 -0.03
C VAL A 122 -14.95 -1.14 -1.54
N PRO A 123 -16.02 -1.29 -2.35
CA PRO A 123 -15.87 -1.44 -3.79
C PRO A 123 -15.22 -0.22 -4.45
N LEU A 124 -15.58 0.99 -4.02
CA LEU A 124 -14.96 2.22 -4.55
C LEU A 124 -13.45 2.26 -4.28
N ALA A 125 -13.04 1.89 -3.06
CA ALA A 125 -11.62 1.79 -2.72
C ALA A 125 -10.92 0.77 -3.64
N LEU A 126 -11.45 -0.44 -3.81
CA LEU A 126 -10.83 -1.45 -4.66
C LEU A 126 -10.77 -1.05 -6.15
N ILE A 127 -11.85 -0.46 -6.68
CA ILE A 127 -11.95 -0.03 -8.08
C ILE A 127 -11.02 1.15 -8.37
N CYS A 128 -10.98 2.17 -7.51
CA CYS A 128 -10.21 3.38 -7.77
C CYS A 128 -8.72 3.23 -7.44
N ILE A 129 -8.38 2.53 -6.36
CA ILE A 129 -7.01 2.50 -5.86
C ILE A 129 -6.09 1.70 -6.78
N GLY A 130 -6.57 0.62 -7.40
CA GLY A 130 -5.77 -0.17 -8.33
C GLY A 130 -5.21 0.67 -9.50
N PRO A 131 -6.08 1.28 -10.33
CA PRO A 131 -5.68 2.15 -11.44
C PRO A 131 -4.86 3.35 -10.98
N VAL A 132 -5.27 4.04 -9.91
CA VAL A 132 -4.55 5.21 -9.39
C VAL A 132 -3.14 4.83 -8.95
N GLY A 133 -3.01 3.72 -8.22
CA GLY A 133 -1.72 3.18 -7.81
C GLY A 133 -0.82 2.86 -9.00
N ASN A 134 -1.38 2.25 -10.06
CA ASN A 134 -0.62 1.92 -11.26
C ASN A 134 -0.13 3.18 -12.00
N VAL A 135 -1.01 4.16 -12.21
CA VAL A 135 -0.67 5.41 -12.91
C VAL A 135 0.44 6.17 -12.16
N ILE A 136 0.31 6.30 -10.84
CA ILE A 136 1.31 7.01 -10.04
C ILE A 136 2.65 6.26 -10.04
N SER A 137 2.60 4.94 -9.87
CA SER A 137 3.82 4.11 -9.87
C SER A 137 4.54 4.20 -11.20
N GLN A 138 3.79 4.14 -12.30
CA GLN A 138 4.33 4.27 -13.65
C GLN A 138 4.95 5.64 -13.86
N ALA A 139 4.27 6.72 -13.45
CA ALA A 139 4.80 8.08 -13.56
C ALA A 139 6.11 8.26 -12.78
N ILE A 140 6.22 7.69 -11.58
CA ILE A 140 7.46 7.74 -10.78
C ILE A 140 8.56 6.89 -11.43
N ALA A 141 8.23 5.72 -11.96
CA ALA A 141 9.18 4.87 -12.66
C ALA A 141 9.71 5.54 -13.93
N ASP A 142 8.82 6.11 -14.76
CA ASP A 142 9.17 6.84 -15.98
C ASP A 142 10.01 8.07 -15.66
N GLY A 143 9.63 8.83 -14.61
CA GLY A 143 10.43 9.96 -14.13
C GLY A 143 11.83 9.54 -13.65
N SER A 144 11.92 8.40 -12.96
CA SER A 144 13.20 7.86 -12.50
C SER A 144 14.08 7.41 -13.68
N MET A 145 13.48 6.77 -14.68
CA MET A 145 14.17 6.35 -15.90
C MET A 145 14.59 7.56 -16.77
N PHE A 146 13.80 8.63 -16.78
CA PHE A 146 14.15 9.88 -17.46
C PHE A 146 15.39 10.54 -16.83
N VAL A 147 15.43 10.64 -15.50
CA VAL A 147 16.60 11.15 -14.78
C VAL A 147 17.81 10.26 -15.02
N TYR A 148 17.61 8.94 -15.03
CA TYR A 148 18.66 7.97 -15.36
C TYR A 148 19.21 8.14 -16.78
N GLY A 149 18.34 8.37 -17.77
CA GLY A 149 18.75 8.63 -19.15
C GLY A 149 19.53 9.94 -19.34
N LEU A 150 19.26 10.97 -18.54
CA LEU A 150 19.95 12.26 -18.61
C LEU A 150 21.32 12.27 -17.92
N LEU A 151 21.42 11.64 -16.75
CA LEU A 151 22.59 11.77 -15.87
C LEU A 151 23.41 10.47 -15.73
N GLY A 152 22.95 9.37 -16.32
CA GLY A 152 23.61 8.07 -16.24
C GLY A 152 23.78 7.61 -14.79
N SER A 153 24.99 7.16 -14.43
CA SER A 153 25.31 6.66 -13.08
C SER A 153 25.13 7.71 -11.98
N PHE A 154 25.26 9.00 -12.28
CA PHE A 154 25.03 10.08 -11.30
C PHE A 154 23.55 10.23 -10.93
N ALA A 155 22.62 9.80 -11.78
CA ALA A 155 21.20 9.79 -11.48
C ALA A 155 20.89 8.98 -10.21
N LEU A 156 21.61 7.87 -9.98
CA LEU A 156 21.40 7.00 -8.83
C LEU A 156 21.67 7.74 -7.50
N ALA A 157 22.67 8.61 -7.45
CA ALA A 157 22.96 9.41 -6.26
C ALA A 157 21.84 10.41 -5.95
N VAL A 158 21.35 11.10 -6.99
CA VAL A 158 20.25 12.07 -6.87
C VAL A 158 18.94 11.38 -6.47
N LEU A 159 18.61 10.27 -7.14
CA LEU A 159 17.41 9.50 -6.84
C LEU A 159 17.48 8.85 -5.45
N ALA A 160 18.66 8.38 -5.01
CA ALA A 160 18.88 7.88 -3.65
C ALA A 160 18.68 8.97 -2.58
N ALA A 161 19.03 10.23 -2.86
CA ALA A 161 18.76 11.34 -1.95
C ALA A 161 17.26 11.69 -1.87
N LEU A 162 16.51 11.49 -2.96
CA LEU A 162 15.06 11.74 -3.02
C LEU A 162 14.23 10.57 -2.47
N TYR A 163 14.78 9.36 -2.44
CA TYR A 163 14.07 8.15 -2.03
C TYR A 163 13.49 8.21 -0.60
N PRO A 164 14.17 8.74 0.44
CA PRO A 164 13.59 8.90 1.77
C PRO A 164 12.28 9.69 1.80
N TRP A 165 12.16 10.72 0.95
CA TRP A 165 10.92 11.49 0.81
C TRP A 165 9.80 10.64 0.21
N LEU A 166 10.12 9.86 -0.82
CA LEU A 166 9.20 8.89 -1.41
C LEU A 166 8.76 7.81 -0.41
N VAL A 167 9.64 7.43 0.51
CA VAL A 167 9.35 6.49 1.59
C VAL A 167 8.41 7.11 2.61
N SER A 168 8.65 8.35 3.02
CA SER A 168 7.82 9.08 3.99
C SER A 168 6.36 9.20 3.55
N ILE A 169 6.11 9.43 2.26
CA ILE A 169 4.76 9.48 1.70
C ILE A 169 4.20 8.09 1.34
N GLY A 170 4.97 7.01 1.53
CA GLY A 170 4.52 5.63 1.31
C GLY A 170 4.46 5.16 -0.14
N MET A 171 4.83 5.99 -1.11
CA MET A 171 4.74 5.68 -2.54
C MET A 171 5.77 4.64 -3.02
N HIS A 172 6.89 4.50 -2.31
CA HIS A 172 7.93 3.52 -2.62
C HIS A 172 7.41 2.07 -2.74
N LYS A 173 6.38 1.69 -1.98
CA LYS A 173 5.78 0.33 -2.06
C LYS A 173 5.07 0.07 -3.38
N ALA A 174 4.50 1.11 -3.98
CA ALA A 174 3.78 1.04 -5.25
C ALA A 174 4.72 0.76 -6.44
N LEU A 175 6.03 1.01 -6.28
CA LEU A 175 7.06 0.68 -7.28
C LEU A 175 7.43 -0.81 -7.32
N SER A 176 7.01 -1.61 -6.35
CA SER A 176 7.43 -3.02 -6.25
C SER A 176 7.01 -3.86 -7.47
N PRO A 177 5.75 -3.80 -7.96
CA PRO A 177 5.34 -4.53 -9.17
C PRO A 177 6.13 -4.09 -10.40
N ILE A 178 6.45 -2.80 -10.53
CA ILE A 178 7.26 -2.28 -11.64
C ILE A 178 8.68 -2.84 -11.58
N SER A 179 9.30 -2.91 -10.40
CA SER A 179 10.63 -3.53 -10.27
C SER A 179 10.62 -5.00 -10.72
N ILE A 180 9.55 -5.74 -10.41
CA ILE A 180 9.39 -7.14 -10.84
C ILE A 180 9.22 -7.20 -12.36
N MET A 181 8.42 -6.31 -12.94
CA MET A 181 8.23 -6.19 -14.39
C MET A 181 9.54 -5.86 -15.11
N LEU A 182 10.33 -4.90 -14.61
CA LEU A 182 11.62 -4.53 -15.20
C LEU A 182 12.61 -5.69 -15.17
N VAL A 183 12.67 -6.41 -14.04
CA VAL A 183 13.49 -7.64 -13.95
C VAL A 183 12.99 -8.71 -14.93
N ALA A 184 11.68 -8.86 -15.10
CA ALA A 184 11.12 -9.83 -16.04
C ALA A 184 11.40 -9.46 -17.51
N GLN A 185 11.42 -8.16 -17.86
CA GLN A 185 11.65 -7.69 -19.22
C GLN A 185 13.13 -7.57 -19.58
N GLN A 186 13.97 -7.11 -18.67
CA GLN A 186 15.37 -6.75 -18.92
C GLN A 186 16.38 -7.63 -18.16
N GLY A 187 15.91 -8.52 -17.29
CA GLY A 187 16.73 -9.41 -16.45
C GLY A 187 17.25 -8.76 -15.15
N PHE A 188 17.17 -7.42 -15.03
CA PHE A 188 17.61 -6.69 -13.85
C PHE A 188 16.79 -5.40 -13.63
N ASP A 189 16.88 -4.84 -12.43
CA ASP A 189 16.28 -3.55 -12.08
C ASP A 189 17.38 -2.47 -12.01
N PRO A 190 17.46 -1.56 -13.00
CA PRO A 190 18.54 -0.59 -13.09
C PRO A 190 18.48 0.52 -12.03
N VAL A 191 17.30 0.77 -11.44
CA VAL A 191 17.06 2.01 -10.68
C VAL A 191 16.40 1.75 -9.33
N ILE A 192 15.25 1.08 -9.29
CA ILE A 192 14.37 1.13 -8.11
C ILE A 192 15.01 0.41 -6.90
N ARG A 193 15.48 -0.82 -7.08
CA ARG A 193 16.16 -1.58 -6.02
C ARG A 193 17.53 -1.02 -5.64
N VAL A 194 18.27 -0.49 -6.62
CA VAL A 194 19.61 0.09 -6.38
C VAL A 194 19.48 1.34 -5.53
N VAL A 195 18.57 2.24 -5.90
CA VAL A 195 18.25 3.47 -5.15
C VAL A 195 17.80 3.15 -3.73
N ALA A 196 16.94 2.14 -3.55
CA ALA A 196 16.50 1.71 -2.22
C ALA A 196 17.65 1.21 -1.34
N LEU A 197 18.57 0.41 -1.90
CA LEU A 197 19.75 -0.07 -1.18
C LEU A 197 20.67 1.09 -0.78
N CYS A 198 21.01 1.96 -1.73
CA CYS A 198 21.88 3.11 -1.50
C CYS A 198 21.31 4.04 -0.43
N SER A 199 20.01 4.33 -0.49
CA SER A 199 19.32 5.15 0.52
C SER A 199 19.37 4.52 1.90
N ASN A 200 19.10 3.21 2.03
CA ASN A 200 19.12 2.54 3.34
C ASN A 200 20.52 2.49 3.94
N MET A 201 21.56 2.27 3.12
CA MET A 201 22.95 2.31 3.57
C MET A 201 23.36 3.72 4.01
N ALA A 202 22.95 4.76 3.26
CA ALA A 202 23.19 6.14 3.62
C ALA A 202 22.52 6.52 4.95
N GLN A 203 21.28 6.07 5.19
CA GLN A 203 20.59 6.26 6.47
C GLN A 203 21.29 5.53 7.62
N ALA A 204 21.78 4.32 7.40
CA ALA A 204 22.56 3.59 8.40
C ALA A 204 23.87 4.31 8.75
N ALA A 205 24.59 4.83 7.75
CA ALA A 205 25.81 5.61 7.94
C ALA A 205 25.53 6.93 8.67
N ALA A 206 24.47 7.64 8.31
CA ALA A 206 24.05 8.87 8.98
C ALA A 206 23.68 8.61 10.45
N ALA A 207 22.96 7.52 10.75
CA ALA A 207 22.64 7.13 12.12
C ALA A 207 23.90 6.81 12.94
N MET A 208 24.89 6.12 12.35
CA MET A 208 26.17 5.85 13.01
C MET A 208 27.02 7.11 13.21
N ALA A 209 26.90 8.12 12.34
CA ALA A 209 27.65 9.37 12.47
C ALA A 209 27.09 10.28 13.58
N VAL A 210 25.81 10.12 13.93
CA VAL A 210 25.13 10.90 14.98
C VAL A 210 25.20 10.21 16.35
N ALA A 211 25.36 8.89 16.37
CA ALA A 211 25.52 8.07 17.58
C ALA A 211 26.93 8.21 18.18
#